data_AF-A0AAV4Q607-F1
#
_entry.id   AF-A0AAV4Q607-F1
#
_cell.length_a   1.000
_cell.length_b   1.000
_cell.length_c   1.000
_cell.angle_alpha   90.00
_cell.angle_beta   90.00
_cell.angle_gamma   90.00
#
_symmetry.space_group_name_H-M   'P 1'
#
loop_
_entity.id
_entity.type
_entity.pdbx_description
1 polymer ?
#
loop_
_entity_poly.entity_id
_entity_poly.type
_entity_poly.pdbx_seq_one_letter_code
_entity_poly.pdbx_strand_id
1 'polypeptide(L)'
;MDFSEQGDVGKQLKLMPIDMMNRDKNKKLPLMQIEFIDSICLPVYEAFALISDKFGPLLERVKENRAQWLKTCWKKKRPCFNSESYLFSN
;
A
#
# COMPACT_ATOMS: atom_id res chain seq x y z
N MET A 1 14.95 9.45 -6.66
CA MET A 1 15.41 8.72 -5.46
C MET A 1 14.28 7.85 -4.97
N ASP A 2 14.52 6.54 -4.87
CA ASP A 2 13.55 5.60 -4.31
C ASP A 2 13.57 5.67 -2.77
N PHE A 3 12.48 5.26 -2.10
CA PHE A 3 12.38 5.27 -0.64
C PHE A 3 13.48 4.45 0.04
N SER A 4 13.90 3.36 -0.62
CA SER A 4 15.02 2.52 -0.18
C SER A 4 16.33 3.30 -0.11
N GLU A 5 16.57 4.17 -1.10
CA GLU A 5 17.79 4.95 -1.25
C GLU A 5 17.85 6.08 -0.21
N GLN A 6 16.70 6.72 0.08
CA GLN A 6 16.60 7.69 1.17
C GLN A 6 16.84 7.05 2.55
N GLY A 7 16.38 5.81 2.75
CA GLY A 7 16.62 5.05 3.97
C GLY A 7 18.09 4.73 4.22
N ASP A 8 18.82 4.40 3.16
CA ASP A 8 20.26 4.13 3.23
C ASP A 8 21.06 5.41 3.55
N VAL A 9 20.69 6.56 2.97
CA VAL A 9 21.25 7.88 3.32
C VAL A 9 20.96 8.22 4.79
N GLY A 10 19.74 7.97 5.27
CA GLY A 10 19.36 8.17 6.67
C GLY A 10 20.19 7.31 7.64
N LYS A 11 20.44 6.03 7.29
CA LYS A 11 21.31 5.13 8.08
C LYS A 11 22.75 5.64 8.16
N GLN A 12 23.31 6.15 7.05
CA GLN A 12 24.66 6.74 7.05
C GLN A 12 24.76 7.96 7.99
N LEU A 13 23.65 8.69 8.15
CA LEU A 13 23.52 9.84 9.05
C LEU A 13 23.11 9.48 10.49
N LYS A 14 23.07 8.18 10.86
CA LYS A 14 22.59 7.66 12.16
C LYS A 14 21.14 8.03 12.51
N LEU A 15 20.34 8.42 11.52
CA LEU A 15 18.91 8.63 11.69
C LEU A 15 18.20 7.26 11.58
N MET A 16 17.25 6.99 12.47
CA MET A 16 16.42 5.79 12.35
C MET A 16 15.46 5.94 11.16
N PRO A 17 15.55 5.11 10.10
CA PRO A 17 14.61 5.20 9.00
C PRO A 17 13.24 4.71 9.44
N ILE A 18 12.20 5.42 8.99
CA ILE A 18 10.81 4.95 9.10
C ILE A 18 10.64 3.61 8.38
N ASP A 19 9.67 2.80 8.83
CA ASP A 19 9.53 1.39 8.44
C ASP A 19 9.46 1.14 6.93
N MET A 20 8.90 2.09 6.17
CA MET A 20 8.81 2.05 4.72
C MET A 20 10.17 2.19 4.02
N MET A 21 11.12 2.90 4.64
CA MET A 21 12.46 3.16 4.10
C MET A 21 13.50 2.14 4.61
N ASN A 22 13.13 1.27 5.55
CA ASN A 22 14.04 0.31 6.15
C ASN A 22 14.02 -1.02 5.37
N ARG A 23 15.08 -1.26 4.58
CA ARG A 23 15.27 -2.47 3.76
C ARG A 23 15.11 -3.79 4.53
N ASP A 24 15.44 -3.79 5.82
CA ASP A 24 15.33 -4.96 6.71
C ASP A 24 13.87 -5.25 7.13
N LYS A 25 12.97 -4.27 6.97
CA LYS A 25 11.52 -4.37 7.23
C LYS A 25 10.67 -4.60 5.97
N ASN A 26 11.29 -5.05 4.88
CA ASN A 26 10.63 -5.58 3.67
C ASN A 26 9.52 -6.63 3.94
N LYS A 27 9.49 -7.18 5.16
CA LYS A 27 8.41 -8.05 5.65
C LYS A 27 7.05 -7.34 5.77
N LYS A 28 6.99 -6.00 5.90
CA LYS A 28 5.77 -5.20 5.99
C LYS A 28 5.32 -4.59 4.64
N LEU A 29 6.14 -4.70 3.59
CA LEU A 29 5.88 -4.09 2.29
C LEU A 29 4.49 -4.45 1.72
N PRO A 30 4.03 -5.72 1.76
CA PRO A 30 2.69 -6.05 1.26
C PRO A 30 1.56 -5.34 2.00
N LEU A 31 1.68 -5.13 3.31
CA LEU A 31 0.68 -4.42 4.11
C LEU A 31 0.69 -2.92 3.80
N MET A 32 1.87 -2.32 3.73
CA MET A 32 2.03 -0.90 3.39
C MET A 32 1.47 -0.59 1.99
N GLN A 33 1.62 -1.50 1.02
CA GLN A 33 1.04 -1.34 -0.30
C GLN A 33 -0.49 -1.41 -0.27
N ILE A 34 -1.09 -2.29 0.54
CA ILE A 34 -2.56 -2.35 0.70
C ILE A 34 -3.07 -1.04 1.33
N GLU A 35 -2.44 -0.56 2.40
CA GLU A 35 -2.81 0.69 3.07
C GLU A 35 -2.69 1.90 2.14
N PHE A 36 -1.62 1.96 1.34
CA PHE A 36 -1.45 3.01 0.34
C PHE A 36 -2.53 2.96 -0.75
N ILE A 37 -2.86 1.76 -1.23
CA ILE A 37 -3.93 1.58 -2.23
C ILE A 37 -5.28 2.02 -1.65
N ASP A 38 -5.57 1.67 -0.39
CA ASP A 38 -6.84 1.99 0.27
C ASP A 38 -6.98 3.48 0.60
N SER A 39 -5.91 4.09 1.09
CA SER A 39 -5.96 5.47 1.60
C SER A 39 -5.74 6.53 0.51
N ILE A 40 -5.04 6.18 -0.58
CA ILE A 40 -4.64 7.14 -1.61
C ILE A 40 -5.18 6.74 -2.99
N CYS A 41 -4.85 5.54 -3.48
CA CYS A 41 -5.16 5.19 -4.86
C CYS A 41 -6.67 5.06 -5.08
N LEU A 42 -7.39 4.30 -4.25
CA LEU A 42 -8.81 4.06 -4.44
C LEU A 42 -9.63 5.37 -4.49
N PRO A 43 -9.53 6.30 -3.51
CA PRO A 43 -10.26 7.56 -3.58
C PRO A 43 -9.97 8.38 -4.84
N VAL A 44 -8.70 8.42 -5.28
CA VAL A 44 -8.29 9.17 -6.48
C VAL A 44 -8.88 8.56 -7.75
N TYR A 45 -8.80 7.23 -7.90
CA TYR A 45 -9.29 6.56 -9.10
C TYR A 45 -10.82 6.44 -9.13
N GLU A 46 -11.48 6.41 -7.97
CA GLU A 46 -12.94 6.56 -7.86
C GLU A 46 -13.37 7.95 -8.33
N ALA A 47 -12.72 9.01 -7.85
CA ALA A 47 -13.00 10.37 -8.29
C ALA A 47 -12.80 10.53 -9.82
N PHE A 48 -11.76 9.93 -10.39
CA PHE A 48 -11.56 9.95 -11.84
C PHE A 48 -12.63 9.16 -12.60
N ALA A 49 -13.03 7.99 -12.10
CA ALA A 49 -14.11 7.22 -12.70
C ALA A 49 -15.46 7.97 -12.70
N LEU A 50 -15.71 8.81 -11.68
CA LEU A 50 -16.89 9.69 -11.65
C LEU A 50 -16.84 10.82 -12.69
N ILE A 51 -15.65 11.28 -13.07
CA ILE A 51 -15.46 12.34 -14.06
C ILE A 51 -15.63 11.81 -15.49
N SER A 52 -15.19 10.57 -15.75
CA SER A 52 -15.29 9.96 -17.07
C SER A 52 -15.19 8.44 -17.01
N ASP A 53 -16.11 7.77 -17.68
CA ASP A 53 -16.15 6.30 -17.81
C ASP A 53 -14.87 5.72 -18.42
N LYS A 54 -14.07 6.54 -19.13
CA LYS A 54 -12.77 6.14 -19.69
C LYS A 54 -11.75 5.75 -18.62
N PHE A 55 -11.93 6.19 -17.38
CA PHE A 55 -11.06 5.85 -16.26
C PHE A 55 -11.50 4.61 -15.48
N GLY A 56 -12.69 4.06 -15.76
CA GLY A 56 -13.17 2.81 -15.17
C GLY A 56 -12.14 1.66 -15.21
N PRO A 57 -11.46 1.42 -16.35
CA PRO A 57 -10.40 0.40 -16.42
C PRO A 57 -9.25 0.63 -15.43
N LEU A 58 -8.90 1.88 -15.12
CA LEU A 58 -7.82 2.19 -14.17
C LEU A 58 -8.24 1.86 -12.74
N LEU A 59 -9.48 2.19 -12.37
CA LEU A 59 -10.04 1.83 -11.07
C LEU A 59 -10.06 0.31 -10.87
N GLU A 60 -10.46 -0.44 -11.90
CA GLU A 60 -10.44 -1.90 -11.84
C GLU A 60 -9.01 -2.45 -11.69
N ARG A 61 -8.02 -1.89 -12.39
CA ARG A 61 -6.61 -2.29 -12.21
C ARG A 61 -6.09 -2.03 -10.79
N VAL A 62 -6.53 -0.94 -10.15
CA VAL A 62 -6.15 -0.63 -8.77
C VAL A 62 -6.73 -1.66 -7.80
N LYS A 63 -7.99 -2.04 -7.98
CA LYS A 63 -8.64 -3.10 -7.20
C LYS A 63 -7.96 -4.47 -7.41
N GLU A 64 -7.61 -4.80 -8.65
CA GLU A 64 -6.87 -6.03 -8.97
C GLU A 64 -5.50 -6.05 -8.28
N ASN A 65 -4.76 -4.94 -8.35
CA ASN A 65 -3.45 -4.81 -7.70
C ASN A 65 -3.57 -5.03 -6.18
N ARG A 66 -4.57 -4.40 -5.54
CA ARG A 66 -4.87 -4.62 -4.12
C ARG A 66 -5.10 -6.09 -3.78
N ALA A 67 -5.91 -6.78 -4.59
CA ALA A 67 -6.21 -8.20 -4.39
C ALA A 67 -4.96 -9.08 -4.55
N GLN A 68 -4.04 -8.73 -5.45
CA GLN A 68 -2.76 -9.43 -5.59
C GLN A 68 -1.85 -9.22 -4.37
N TRP A 69 -1.81 -8.01 -3.81
CA TRP A 69 -1.08 -7.74 -2.57
C TRP A 69 -1.65 -8.50 -1.37
N LEU A 70 -2.99 -8.57 -1.27
CA LEU A 70 -3.66 -9.42 -0.27
C LEU A 70 -3.26 -10.89 -0.45
N LYS A 71 -3.39 -11.45 -1.65
CA LYS A 71 -2.96 -12.85 -1.93
C LYS A 71 -1.50 -13.09 -1.53
N THR A 72 -0.62 -12.11 -1.73
CA THR A 72 0.80 -12.19 -1.35
C THR A 72 0.98 -12.20 0.18
N CYS A 73 0.11 -11.52 0.94
CA CYS A 73 0.08 -11.60 2.40
C CYS A 73 -0.36 -12.98 2.89
N TRP A 74 -1.46 -13.52 2.35
CA TRP A 74 -2.01 -14.83 2.71
C TRP A 74 -1.03 -15.98 2.45
N LYS A 75 -0.36 -15.98 1.29
CA LYS A 75 0.66 -17.01 0.95
C LYS A 75 1.81 -17.09 1.95
N LYS A 76 2.12 -16.01 2.67
CA LYS A 76 3.21 -15.98 3.65
C LYS A 76 2.77 -16.37 5.08
N LYS A 77 1.51 -16.83 5.29
CA LYS A 77 0.91 -17.13 6.61
C LYS A 77 1.18 -16.02 7.65
N ARG A 78 1.09 -14.76 7.23
CA ARG A 78 1.22 -13.62 8.15
C ARG A 78 -0.18 -13.08 8.40
N PRO A 79 -0.52 -12.71 9.64
CA PRO A 79 -1.76 -11.99 9.90
C PRO A 79 -1.66 -10.63 9.19
N CYS A 80 -2.25 -10.53 8.01
CA CYS A 80 -2.59 -9.27 7.38
C CYS A 80 -3.95 -8.87 7.93
N PHE A 81 -3.98 -8.32 9.13
CA PHE A 81 -5.24 -7.86 9.71
C PHE A 81 -5.06 -6.56 10.47
N ASN A 82 -5.69 -5.52 9.92
CA ASN A 82 -6.63 -4.64 10.60
C ASN A 82 -7.62 -4.15 9.52
N SER A 83 -8.41 -5.08 8.94
CA SER A 83 -9.48 -4.72 7.99
C SER A 83 -10.87 -4.70 8.63
N GLU A 84 -11.04 -5.22 9.86
CA GLU A 84 -12.33 -5.16 10.58
C GLU A 84 -12.59 -3.81 11.28
N SER A 85 -11.58 -2.95 11.45
CA SER A 85 -11.77 -1.65 12.11
C SER A 85 -12.42 -0.58 11.22
N TYR A 86 -12.47 -0.77 9.90
CA TYR A 86 -13.07 0.20 8.96
C TYR A 86 -14.44 -0.20 8.41
N LEU A 87 -14.88 -1.46 8.62
CA LEU A 87 -16.20 -1.92 8.21
C LEU A 87 -17.27 -1.79 9.33
N PHE A 88 -16.87 -1.35 10.53
CA PHE A 88 -17.76 -1.15 11.69
C PHE A 88 -17.62 0.23 12.35
N SER A 89 -17.35 1.27 11.57
CA SER A 89 -17.61 2.66 12.02
C SER A 89 -18.78 3.21 11.22
N ASN A 90 -19.99 2.97 11.75
CA ASN A 90 -21.18 3.79 11.47
C ASN A 90 -21.13 5.04 12.33
#